data_AF-A0A1B6GN13-F1
#
_entry.id   AF-A0A1B6GN13-F1
#
_cell.length_a   1.000
_cell.length_b   1.000
_cell.length_c   1.000
_cell.angle_alpha   90.00
_cell.angle_beta   90.00
_cell.angle_gamma   90.00
#
_symmetry.space_group_name_H-M   'P 1'
#
loop_
_entity.id
_entity.type
_entity.pdbx_description
1 polymer ?
#
loop_
_entity_poly.entity_id
_entity_poly.type
_entity_poly.pdbx_seq_one_letter_code
_entity_poly.pdbx_strand_id
1 'polypeptide(L)'
;HWKLANLLSSFVDGFRDTAQMVTIIGHSSMRPVVEHSGYADHVINPWKLDPTTLKFSLKGNLPYEKSLLEPQTKLLRYVLEQPYSRDMVCSMLGLQKQHKQRCVALEEQLVELVIL
;
A
#
# COMPACT_ATOMS: atom_id res chain seq x y z
N HIS A 1 2.04 24.44 16.85
CA HIS A 1 1.89 25.61 17.74
C HIS A 1 1.43 25.12 19.11
N TRP A 2 2.28 25.17 20.14
CA TRP A 2 2.03 24.52 21.45
C TRP A 2 0.72 24.96 22.12
N LYS A 3 0.33 26.23 21.96
CA LYS A 3 -0.93 26.76 22.51
C LYS A 3 -2.19 26.13 21.90
N LEU A 4 -2.09 25.59 20.68
CA LEU A 4 -3.20 24.96 19.96
C LEU A 4 -3.09 23.44 19.94
N ALA A 5 -2.03 22.86 20.49
CA ALA A 5 -1.71 21.45 20.32
C ALA A 5 -2.84 20.55 20.85
N ASN A 6 -3.33 20.82 22.06
CA ASN A 6 -4.39 20.01 22.66
C ASN A 6 -5.72 20.15 21.90
N LEU A 7 -6.09 21.37 21.49
CA LEU A 7 -7.31 21.61 20.72
C LEU A 7 -7.28 20.89 19.37
N LEU A 8 -6.17 21.02 18.64
CA LEU A 8 -6.01 20.38 17.33
C LEU A 8 -5.89 18.86 17.45
N SER A 9 -5.18 18.34 18.46
CA SER A 9 -5.08 16.90 18.69
C SER A 9 -6.45 16.30 18.97
N SER A 10 -7.22 16.86 19.91
CA SER A 10 -8.55 16.36 20.24
C SER A 10 -9.51 16.44 19.04
N PHE A 11 -9.42 17.50 18.24
CA PHE A 11 -10.21 17.62 17.02
C PHE A 11 -9.85 16.53 16.00
N VAL A 12 -8.56 16.32 15.74
CA VAL A 12 -8.08 15.27 14.83
C VAL A 12 -8.45 13.88 15.36
N ASP A 13 -8.28 13.62 16.66
CA ASP A 13 -8.63 12.34 17.28
C ASP A 13 -10.13 12.03 17.19
N GLY A 14 -10.99 13.03 17.14
CA GLY A 14 -12.43 12.86 16.90
C GLY A 14 -12.77 12.20 15.55
N PHE A 15 -11.86 12.21 14.58
CA PHE A 15 -12.05 11.54 13.28
C PHE A 15 -11.49 10.11 13.23
N ARG A 16 -10.99 9.59 14.35
CA ARG A 16 -10.42 8.23 14.41
C ARG A 16 -11.44 7.16 14.03
N ASP A 17 -12.68 7.29 14.50
CA ASP A 17 -13.74 6.34 14.18
C ASP A 17 -14.10 6.39 12.69
N THR A 18 -14.12 7.60 12.10
CA THR A 18 -14.30 7.76 10.65
C THR A 18 -13.17 7.11 9.87
N ALA A 19 -11.92 7.24 10.34
CA ALA A 19 -10.77 6.57 9.74
C ALA A 19 -10.94 5.05 9.76
N GLN A 20 -11.42 4.48 10.88
CA GLN A 20 -11.67 3.05 11.02
C GLN A 20 -12.83 2.55 10.14
N MET A 21 -13.88 3.35 9.96
CA MET A 21 -15.01 2.99 9.08
C MET A 21 -14.62 2.84 7.61
N VAL A 22 -13.56 3.53 7.17
CA VAL A 22 -13.10 3.53 5.77
C VAL A 22 -11.83 2.72 5.55
N THR A 23 -11.35 1.99 6.55
CA THR A 23 -10.20 1.09 6.46
C THR A 23 -10.57 -0.36 6.67
N ILE A 24 -9.78 -1.25 6.10
CA ILE A 24 -9.88 -2.69 6.35
C ILE A 24 -9.12 -2.99 7.64
N ILE A 25 -9.77 -3.66 8.59
CA ILE A 25 -9.14 -4.06 9.86
C ILE A 25 -8.01 -5.04 9.56
N GLY A 26 -6.80 -4.75 10.06
CA GLY A 26 -5.64 -5.63 9.90
C GLY A 26 -5.05 -5.65 8.48
N HIS A 27 -5.39 -4.69 7.62
CA HIS A 27 -5.00 -4.69 6.20
C HIS A 27 -3.49 -4.88 5.95
N SER A 28 -2.64 -4.24 6.75
CA SER A 28 -1.18 -4.35 6.68
C SER A 28 -0.63 -5.76 6.97
N SER A 29 -1.43 -6.62 7.61
CA SER A 29 -1.08 -8.01 7.94
C SER A 29 -1.73 -9.03 7.01
N MET A 30 -2.72 -8.62 6.21
CA MET A 30 -3.37 -9.51 5.26
C MET A 30 -2.46 -9.76 4.05
N ARG A 31 -2.60 -10.93 3.42
CA ARG A 31 -1.80 -11.34 2.25
C ARG A 31 -2.70 -11.90 1.16
N PRO A 32 -2.51 -11.50 -0.10
CA PRO A 32 -3.28 -12.07 -1.21
C PRO A 32 -2.79 -13.44 -1.62
N VAL A 33 -3.67 -14.21 -2.28
CA VAL A 33 -3.24 -15.32 -3.14
C VAL A 33 -2.84 -14.74 -4.49
N VAL A 34 -1.64 -15.10 -4.96
CA VAL A 34 -1.12 -14.62 -6.26
C VAL A 34 -1.68 -15.49 -7.37
N GLU A 35 -2.55 -14.90 -8.20
CA GLU A 35 -3.15 -15.58 -9.35
C GLU A 35 -2.63 -15.00 -10.68
N HIS A 36 -2.52 -15.86 -11.69
CA HIS A 36 -2.09 -15.49 -13.05
C HIS A 36 -3.26 -15.16 -13.99
N SER A 37 -4.48 -15.56 -13.64
CA SER A 37 -5.67 -15.47 -14.49
C SER A 37 -6.42 -14.16 -14.29
N GLY A 38 -6.06 -13.13 -15.06
CA GLY A 38 -7.01 -12.17 -15.67
C GLY A 38 -7.85 -11.25 -14.78
N TYR A 39 -7.79 -11.32 -13.44
CA TYR A 39 -8.58 -10.45 -12.57
C TYR A 39 -7.98 -9.03 -12.42
N ALA A 40 -7.31 -8.52 -13.47
CA ALA A 40 -6.60 -7.24 -13.42
C ALA A 40 -7.47 -6.04 -13.81
N ASP A 41 -8.63 -6.25 -14.45
CA ASP A 41 -9.37 -5.15 -15.09
C ASP A 41 -10.66 -4.71 -14.39
N HIS A 42 -11.23 -5.52 -13.50
CA HIS A 42 -12.52 -5.18 -12.89
C HIS A 42 -12.50 -5.39 -11.37
N VAL A 43 -12.92 -4.34 -10.66
CA VAL A 43 -13.29 -4.32 -9.23
C VAL A 43 -12.09 -4.18 -8.26
N ILE A 44 -11.74 -2.93 -7.95
CA ILE A 44 -11.07 -2.47 -6.72
C ILE A 44 -9.92 -3.38 -6.23
N ASN A 45 -8.68 -3.07 -6.59
CA ASN A 45 -7.50 -3.74 -6.02
C ASN A 45 -7.20 -3.18 -4.61
N PRO A 46 -7.45 -3.93 -3.51
CA PRO A 46 -7.17 -3.46 -2.15
C PRO A 46 -5.66 -3.34 -1.89
N TRP A 47 -4.83 -4.04 -2.67
CA TRP A 47 -3.38 -4.09 -2.55
C TRP A 47 -2.66 -3.00 -3.33
N LYS A 48 -3.39 -1.97 -3.78
CA LYS A 48 -2.79 -0.87 -4.52
C LYS A 48 -1.87 -0.04 -3.62
N LEU A 49 -0.62 0.06 -4.05
CA LEU A 49 0.44 0.81 -3.39
C LEU A 49 0.84 2.01 -4.25
N ASP A 50 1.27 3.08 -3.58
CA ASP A 50 1.94 4.17 -4.26
C ASP A 50 3.33 3.71 -4.76
N PRO A 51 3.66 3.87 -6.05
CA PRO A 51 4.90 3.35 -6.63
C PRO A 51 6.17 4.07 -6.17
N THR A 52 6.06 5.18 -5.44
CA THR A 52 7.21 5.93 -4.92
C THR A 52 7.45 5.67 -3.43
N THR A 53 6.38 5.54 -2.65
CA THR A 53 6.45 5.40 -1.18
C THR A 53 6.13 4.00 -0.68
N LEU A 54 5.58 3.13 -1.54
CA LEU A 54 5.05 1.80 -1.21
C LEU A 54 3.96 1.81 -0.13
N LYS A 55 3.31 2.95 0.12
CA LYS A 55 2.23 3.08 1.09
C LYS A 55 0.89 2.71 0.45
N PHE A 56 -0.08 2.32 1.26
CA PHE A 56 -1.45 2.15 0.78
C PHE A 56 -2.02 3.48 0.27
N SER A 57 -2.83 3.39 -0.79
CA SER A 57 -3.60 4.54 -1.28
C SER A 57 -4.84 4.74 -0.40
N LEU A 58 -4.72 5.57 0.64
CA LEU A 58 -5.79 5.87 1.59
C LEU A 58 -6.67 7.05 1.12
N LYS A 59 -7.93 7.09 1.57
CA LYS A 59 -8.93 8.06 1.12
C LYS A 59 -8.98 9.32 2.00
N GLY A 60 -8.34 10.39 1.54
CA GLY A 60 -8.36 11.68 2.24
C GLY A 60 -7.43 11.70 3.46
N ASN A 61 -7.48 12.80 4.22
CA ASN A 61 -6.54 13.06 5.32
C ASN A 61 -7.18 12.76 6.67
N LEU A 62 -7.37 11.47 6.96
CA LEU A 62 -7.88 11.00 8.24
C LEU A 62 -6.76 10.52 9.16
N PRO A 63 -6.97 10.49 10.49
CA PRO A 63 -6.00 9.99 11.47
C PRO A 63 -5.90 8.44 11.42
N TYR A 64 -5.36 7.93 10.32
CA TYR A 64 -5.18 6.49 10.12
C TYR A 64 -4.21 5.88 11.12
N GLU A 65 -4.35 4.57 11.29
CA GLU A 65 -3.39 3.78 12.05
C GLU A 65 -1.99 3.88 11.41
N LYS A 66 -0.95 3.95 12.25
CA LYS A 66 0.44 4.08 11.78
C LYS A 66 0.84 2.97 10.81
N SER A 67 0.38 1.75 11.05
CA SER A 67 0.68 0.57 10.23
C SER A 67 0.21 0.72 8.78
N LEU A 68 -0.81 1.55 8.51
CA LEU A 68 -1.32 1.83 7.16
C LEU A 68 -0.55 2.97 6.46
N LEU A 69 0.11 3.84 7.24
CA LEU A 69 0.89 4.99 6.77
C LEU A 69 2.36 4.63 6.49
N GLU A 70 2.79 3.44 6.89
CA GLU A 70 4.12 2.91 6.66
C GLU A 70 4.23 2.24 5.27
N PRO A 71 5.43 2.21 4.67
CA PRO A 71 5.68 1.44 3.44
C PRO A 71 5.39 -0.05 3.63
N GLN A 72 4.63 -0.65 2.71
CA GLN A 72 4.19 -2.04 2.75
C GLN A 72 5.20 -2.99 2.07
N THR A 73 6.46 -2.91 2.48
CA THR A 73 7.56 -3.71 1.89
C THR A 73 7.35 -5.21 2.09
N LYS A 74 6.86 -5.62 3.28
CA LYS A 74 6.58 -7.04 3.59
C LYS A 74 5.52 -7.64 2.66
N LEU A 75 4.52 -6.86 2.29
CA LEU A 75 3.48 -7.28 1.34
C LEU A 75 4.06 -7.43 -0.06
N LEU A 76 4.81 -6.41 -0.53
CA LEU A 76 5.42 -6.43 -1.86
C LEU A 76 6.43 -7.58 -2.01
N ARG A 77 7.32 -7.76 -1.02
CA ARG A 77 8.28 -8.87 -0.98
C ARG A 77 7.58 -10.23 -1.07
N TYR A 78 6.53 -10.42 -0.26
CA TYR A 78 5.76 -11.67 -0.28
C TYR A 78 5.20 -11.99 -1.67
N VAL A 79 4.66 -10.99 -2.37
CA VAL A 79 4.13 -11.17 -3.73
C VAL A 79 5.26 -11.45 -4.72
N LEU A 80 6.40 -10.74 -4.61
CA LEU A 80 7.57 -10.94 -5.49
C LEU A 80 8.16 -12.35 -5.39
N GLU A 81 8.14 -12.95 -4.20
CA GLU A 81 8.61 -14.32 -3.96
C GLU A 81 7.71 -15.39 -4.62
N GLN A 82 6.47 -15.07 -4.96
CA GLN A 82 5.55 -16.02 -5.58
C GLN A 82 5.82 -16.20 -7.09
N PRO A 83 5.66 -17.42 -7.63
CA PRO A 83 5.73 -17.64 -9.07
C PRO A 83 4.58 -16.92 -9.79
N TYR A 84 4.83 -16.49 -11.03
CA TYR A 84 3.85 -15.81 -11.89
C TYR A 84 3.28 -14.46 -11.35
N SER A 85 3.93 -13.85 -10.36
CA SER A 85 3.48 -12.63 -9.68
C SER A 85 3.53 -11.33 -10.51
N ARG A 86 4.11 -11.37 -11.71
CA ARG A 86 4.37 -10.19 -12.55
C ARG A 86 3.16 -9.28 -12.72
N ASP A 87 2.02 -9.84 -13.14
CA ASP A 87 0.83 -9.04 -13.43
C ASP A 87 0.23 -8.42 -12.16
N MET A 88 0.31 -9.15 -11.05
CA MET A 88 -0.13 -8.66 -9.76
C MET A 88 0.75 -7.51 -9.26
N VAL A 89 2.07 -7.64 -9.34
CA VAL A 89 3.01 -6.57 -8.96
C VAL A 89 2.77 -5.32 -9.81
N CYS A 90 2.58 -5.49 -11.12
CA CYS A 90 2.22 -4.38 -12.02
C CYS A 90 0.90 -3.71 -11.61
N SER A 91 -0.13 -4.49 -11.28
CA SER A 91 -1.43 -3.97 -10.83
C SER A 91 -1.31 -3.23 -9.48
N MET A 92 -0.58 -3.80 -8.52
CA MET A 92 -0.36 -3.20 -7.19
C MET A 92 0.34 -1.84 -7.29
N LEU A 93 1.35 -1.72 -8.15
CA LEU A 93 2.14 -0.50 -8.32
C LEU A 93 1.59 0.43 -9.42
N GLY A 94 0.49 0.05 -10.08
CA GLY A 94 -0.08 0.80 -11.21
C GLY A 94 0.86 0.92 -12.42
N LEU A 95 1.80 -0.01 -12.58
CA LEU A 95 2.77 0.00 -13.66
C LEU A 95 2.10 -0.42 -14.97
N GLN A 96 2.05 0.50 -15.93
CA GLN A 96 1.50 0.24 -17.26
C GLN A 96 2.55 -0.41 -18.15
N LYS A 97 2.22 -1.57 -18.74
CA LYS A 97 3.14 -2.34 -19.61
C LYS A 97 3.64 -1.54 -20.83
N GLN A 98 2.92 -0.49 -21.23
CA GLN A 98 3.21 0.29 -22.44
C GLN A 98 4.16 1.47 -22.23
N HIS A 99 4.43 1.89 -20.99
CA HIS A 99 5.29 3.03 -20.70
C HIS A 99 6.51 2.60 -19.89
N LYS A 100 7.72 2.99 -20.34
CA LYS A 100 8.96 2.76 -19.56
C LYS A 100 8.91 3.65 -18.32
N GLN A 101 8.34 3.14 -17.25
CA GLN A 101 8.29 3.81 -15.95
C GLN A 101 9.36 3.22 -15.05
N ARG A 102 10.30 4.06 -14.60
CA ARG A 102 11.28 3.68 -13.60
C ARG A 102 10.60 3.68 -12.22
N CYS A 103 10.67 2.56 -11.50
CA CYS A 103 10.13 2.42 -10.15
C CYS A 103 11.29 2.06 -9.21
N VAL A 104 11.92 3.08 -8.63
CA VAL A 104 13.11 2.93 -7.76
C VAL A 104 12.78 2.07 -6.54
N ALA A 105 11.61 2.27 -5.94
CA ALA A 105 11.17 1.47 -4.79
C ALA A 105 11.04 -0.02 -5.12
N LEU A 106 10.64 -0.37 -6.35
CA LEU A 106 10.62 -1.76 -6.81
C LEU A 106 12.04 -2.28 -7.09
N GLU A 107 12.90 -1.47 -7.72
CA GLU A 107 14.31 -1.80 -7.96
C GLU A 107 15.03 -2.16 -6.64
N GLU A 108 14.85 -1.36 -5.60
CA GLU A 108 15.43 -1.60 -4.27
C GLU A 108 14.93 -2.92 -3.67
N GLN A 109 13.63 -3.19 -3.71
CA GLN A 109 13.07 -4.43 -3.19
C GLN A 109 13.56 -5.68 -3.96
N LEU A 110 13.79 -5.57 -5.26
CA LEU A 110 14.40 -6.64 -6.06
C LEU A 110 15.85 -6.88 -5.67
N VAL A 111 16.64 -5.83 -5.48
CA VAL A 111 18.04 -5.94 -5.02
C VAL A 111 18.10 -6.62 -3.66
N GLU A 112 17.26 -6.20 -2.70
CA GLU A 112 17.23 -6.84 -1.38
C GLU A 112 16.83 -8.32 -1.44
N LEU A 113 15.99 -8.71 -2.40
CA LEU A 113 15.55 -10.10 -2.57
C LEU A 113 16.67 -11.00 -3.15
N VAL A 114 17.56 -10.44 -3.98
CA VAL A 114 18.70 -11.17 -4.56
C VAL A 114 19.87 -11.33 -3.57
N ILE A 115 20.00 -10.42 -2.61
CA ILE A 115 21.07 -10.48 -1.59
C ILE A 115 20.81 -11.57 -0.53
N LEU A 116 19.55 -11.97 -0.35
CA LEU A 116 19.12 -13.07 0.53
C LEU A 116 19.31 -14.43 -0.14
#